data_AF-A0A9D5RDE4-F1
#
_entry.id   AF-A0A9D5RDE4-F1
#
_cell.length_a   1.000
_cell.length_b   1.000
_cell.length_c   1.000
_cell.angle_alpha   90.00
_cell.angle_beta   90.00
_cell.angle_gamma   90.00
#
_symmetry.space_group_name_H-M   'P 1'
#
loop_
_entity.id
_entity.type
_entity.pdbx_description
1 polymer ?
#
loop_
_entity_poly.entity_id
_entity_poly.type
_entity_poly.pdbx_seq_one_letter_code
_entity_poly.pdbx_strand_id
1 'polypeptide(L)'
;MDLNISRMIDMQRELQSIHPEWGGTPPERAQDQLLWAIGEMGEVIDIFKKRGVGQVMDDPTIRRHFIEELSDVQMYLYDIMLCLGITAEEYSEVHFLKHEKNMRRNYKRENEHMFDGKPTV
;
A
#
# COMPACT_ATOMS: atom_id res chain seq x y z
N MET A 1 -6.48 -14.50 -12.10
CA MET A 1 -5.74 -13.57 -12.98
C MET A 1 -4.81 -12.82 -12.07
N ASP A 2 -3.51 -12.86 -12.34
CA ASP A 2 -2.52 -12.12 -11.56
C ASP A 2 -2.28 -10.78 -12.25
N LEU A 3 -2.29 -9.70 -11.48
CA LEU A 3 -2.16 -8.35 -11.98
C LEU A 3 -0.71 -7.88 -11.85
N ASN A 4 -0.20 -7.22 -12.89
CA ASN A 4 1.06 -6.48 -12.82
C ASN A 4 0.80 -5.00 -12.52
N ILE A 5 1.85 -4.28 -12.12
CA ILE A 5 1.75 -2.88 -11.67
C ILE A 5 1.20 -1.98 -12.79
N SER A 6 1.64 -2.18 -14.03
CA SER A 6 1.14 -1.40 -15.16
C SER A 6 -0.37 -1.58 -15.35
N ARG A 7 -0.89 -2.81 -15.25
CA ARG A 7 -2.32 -3.07 -15.33
C ARG A 7 -3.08 -2.44 -14.16
N MET A 8 -2.54 -2.49 -12.95
CA MET A 8 -3.21 -1.87 -11.79
C MET A 8 -3.30 -0.34 -11.92
N ILE A 9 -2.25 0.30 -12.46
CA ILE A 9 -2.27 1.74 -12.76
C ILE A 9 -3.26 2.06 -13.89
N ASP A 10 -3.34 1.23 -14.94
CA ASP A 10 -4.32 1.41 -16.02
C ASP A 10 -5.76 1.28 -15.51
N MET A 11 -6.03 0.35 -14.60
CA MET A 11 -7.34 0.22 -13.96
C MET A 11 -7.72 1.49 -13.17
N GLN A 12 -6.76 2.16 -12.52
CA GLN A 12 -7.04 3.46 -11.89
C GLN A 12 -7.35 4.56 -12.90
N ARG A 13 -6.65 4.59 -14.06
CA ARG A 13 -6.99 5.54 -15.14
C ARG A 13 -8.41 5.32 -15.66
N GLU A 14 -8.81 4.06 -15.84
CA GLU A 14 -10.17 3.68 -16.23
C GLU A 14 -11.19 4.22 -15.20
N LEU A 15 -10.96 4.00 -13.90
CA LEU A 15 -11.82 4.50 -12.82
C LEU A 15 -11.91 6.02 -12.78
N GLN A 16 -10.77 6.72 -12.81
CA GLN A 16 -10.72 8.18 -12.82
C GLN A 16 -11.41 8.78 -14.05
N SER A 17 -11.41 8.07 -15.20
CA SER A 17 -12.09 8.53 -16.42
C SER A 17 -13.62 8.48 -16.34
N ILE A 18 -14.18 7.52 -15.58
CA ILE A 18 -15.63 7.36 -15.43
C ILE A 18 -16.20 8.13 -14.23
N HIS A 19 -15.32 8.61 -13.34
CA HIS A 19 -15.66 9.40 -12.15
C HIS A 19 -15.04 10.81 -12.20
N PRO A 20 -15.43 11.67 -13.17
CA PRO A 20 -14.90 13.04 -13.26
C PRO A 20 -15.19 13.89 -12.02
N GLU A 21 -16.23 13.57 -11.24
CA GLU A 21 -16.56 14.18 -9.96
C GLU A 21 -15.46 13.98 -8.91
N TRP A 22 -14.61 12.97 -9.07
CA TRP A 22 -13.44 12.79 -8.23
C TRP A 22 -12.34 13.78 -8.57
N GLY A 23 -12.47 14.66 -9.56
CA GLY A 23 -11.50 15.74 -9.84
C GLY A 23 -10.16 15.27 -10.41
N GLY A 24 -10.08 14.02 -10.87
CA GLY A 24 -8.94 13.44 -11.60
C GLY A 24 -7.64 13.32 -10.78
N THR A 25 -6.53 13.24 -11.50
CA THR A 25 -5.19 13.01 -10.93
C THR A 25 -4.18 14.12 -11.26
N PRO A 26 -4.45 15.41 -10.98
CA PRO A 26 -3.42 16.44 -11.03
C PRO A 26 -2.46 16.32 -9.83
N PRO A 27 -1.20 16.81 -9.93
CA PRO A 27 -0.18 16.62 -8.89
C PRO A 27 -0.60 17.11 -7.49
N GLU A 28 -1.38 18.19 -7.41
CA GLU A 28 -1.81 18.80 -6.15
C GLU A 28 -2.67 17.86 -5.30
N ARG A 29 -3.29 16.85 -5.91
CA ARG A 29 -4.14 15.88 -5.23
C ARG A 29 -3.37 14.72 -4.60
N ALA A 30 -2.08 14.55 -4.91
CA ALA A 30 -1.29 13.45 -4.33
C ALA A 30 -1.35 13.43 -2.79
N GLN A 31 -1.42 14.60 -2.16
CA GLN A 31 -1.58 14.71 -0.71
C GLN A 31 -2.93 14.18 -0.23
N ASP A 32 -4.03 14.51 -0.91
CA ASP A 32 -5.37 14.03 -0.56
C ASP A 32 -5.48 12.51 -0.76
N GLN A 33 -4.92 11.99 -1.86
CA GLN A 33 -4.85 10.55 -2.12
C GLN A 33 -4.09 9.81 -1.01
N LEU A 34 -3.02 10.40 -0.48
CA LEU A 34 -2.30 9.86 0.68
C LEU A 34 -3.18 9.84 1.94
N LEU A 35 -3.96 10.89 2.18
CA LEU A 35 -4.89 10.91 3.32
C LEU A 35 -5.95 9.82 3.20
N TRP A 36 -6.48 9.57 2.00
CA TRP A 36 -7.44 8.49 1.76
C TRP A 36 -6.80 7.11 1.90
N ALA A 37 -5.58 6.89 1.39
CA ALA A 37 -4.84 5.64 1.60
C ALA A 37 -4.64 5.32 3.10
N ILE A 38 -4.43 6.35 3.93
CA ILE A 38 -4.35 6.18 5.40
C ILE A 38 -5.72 5.88 6.02
N GLY A 39 -6.79 6.46 5.48
CA GLY A 39 -8.17 6.12 5.85
C GLY A 39 -8.45 4.63 5.65
N GLU A 40 -8.17 4.12 4.45
CA GLU A 40 -8.35 2.69 4.13
C GLU A 40 -7.44 1.79 4.97
N MET A 41 -6.21 2.24 5.28
CA MET A 41 -5.35 1.51 6.21
C MET A 41 -5.98 1.44 7.62
N GLY A 42 -6.71 2.47 8.01
CA GLY A 42 -7.53 2.47 9.22
C GLY A 42 -8.60 1.38 9.21
N GLU A 43 -9.24 1.13 8.07
CA GLU A 43 -10.24 0.07 7.90
C GLU A 43 -9.61 -1.33 8.02
N VAL A 44 -8.44 -1.53 7.38
CA VAL A 44 -7.61 -2.74 7.55
C VAL A 44 -7.28 -2.99 9.03
N ILE A 45 -6.84 -1.95 9.75
CA ILE A 45 -6.53 -2.02 11.18
C ILE A 45 -7.79 -2.37 12.00
N ASP A 46 -8.92 -1.78 11.65
CA ASP A 46 -10.19 -2.01 12.33
C ASP A 46 -10.69 -3.44 12.18
N ILE A 47 -10.46 -4.09 11.03
CA ILE A 47 -10.74 -5.52 10.87
C ILE A 47 -9.91 -6.34 11.87
N PHE A 48 -8.60 -6.10 11.96
CA PHE A 48 -7.78 -6.80 12.95
C PHE A 48 -8.22 -6.52 14.39
N LYS A 49 -8.57 -5.27 14.72
CA LYS A 49 -9.01 -4.91 16.07
C LYS A 49 -10.36 -5.54 16.45
N LYS A 50 -11.31 -5.62 15.51
CA LYS A 50 -12.69 -6.07 15.77
C LYS A 50 -12.87 -7.58 15.61
N ARG A 51 -12.11 -8.21 14.71
CA ARG A 51 -12.25 -9.63 14.35
C ARG A 51 -11.09 -10.49 14.80
N GLY A 52 -9.90 -9.91 14.93
CA GLY A 52 -8.66 -10.62 15.23
C GLY A 52 -8.12 -11.39 14.02
N VAL A 53 -6.82 -11.69 14.05
CA VAL A 53 -6.12 -12.38 12.96
C VAL A 53 -6.69 -13.77 12.70
N GLY A 54 -7.11 -14.49 13.75
CA GLY A 54 -7.70 -15.83 13.61
C GLY A 54 -8.93 -15.83 12.70
N GLN A 55 -9.84 -14.86 12.86
CA GLN A 55 -11.02 -14.78 12.00
C GLN A 55 -10.68 -14.40 10.55
N VAL A 56 -9.67 -13.55 10.33
CA VAL A 56 -9.18 -13.25 8.96
C VAL A 56 -8.60 -14.51 8.29
N MET A 57 -8.09 -15.46 9.07
CA MET A 57 -7.56 -16.72 8.57
C MET A 57 -8.65 -17.77 8.31
N ASP A 58 -9.64 -17.86 9.20
CA ASP A 58 -10.58 -18.99 9.25
C ASP A 58 -11.96 -18.69 8.63
N ASP A 59 -12.38 -17.42 8.58
CA ASP A 59 -13.66 -17.01 7.99
C ASP A 59 -13.44 -16.42 6.58
N PRO A 60 -13.90 -17.10 5.51
CA PRO A 60 -13.72 -16.64 4.13
C PRO A 60 -14.36 -15.28 3.83
N THR A 61 -15.42 -14.91 4.55
CA THR A 61 -16.13 -13.64 4.38
C THR A 61 -15.29 -12.51 4.96
N ILE A 62 -14.79 -12.69 6.18
CA ILE A 62 -13.90 -11.71 6.83
C ILE A 62 -12.58 -11.61 6.06
N ARG A 63 -12.05 -12.73 5.57
CA ARG A 63 -10.86 -12.74 4.72
C ARG A 63 -11.05 -11.94 3.44
N ARG A 64 -12.19 -12.12 2.77
CA ARG A 64 -12.51 -11.37 1.55
C ARG A 64 -12.58 -9.87 1.84
N HIS A 65 -13.34 -9.49 2.86
CA HIS A 65 -13.46 -8.09 3.26
C HIS A 65 -12.10 -7.47 3.61
N PHE A 66 -11.25 -8.20 4.33
CA PHE A 66 -9.88 -7.77 4.61
C PHE A 66 -9.02 -7.54 3.34
N ILE A 67 -9.15 -8.40 2.34
CA ILE A 67 -8.42 -8.25 1.07
C ILE A 67 -8.96 -7.06 0.27
N GLU A 68 -10.26 -6.77 0.35
CA GLU A 68 -10.90 -5.61 -0.26
C GLU A 68 -10.32 -4.31 0.34
N GLU A 69 -10.29 -4.17 1.67
CA GLU A 69 -9.70 -2.99 2.32
C GLU A 69 -8.20 -2.82 2.01
N LEU A 70 -7.45 -3.94 1.91
CA LEU A 70 -6.06 -3.90 1.46
C LEU A 70 -5.92 -3.44 0.00
N SER A 71 -6.88 -3.84 -0.84
CA SER A 71 -6.93 -3.40 -2.23
C SER A 71 -7.21 -1.90 -2.30
N ASP A 72 -8.14 -1.38 -1.50
CA ASP A 72 -8.50 0.04 -1.49
C ASP A 72 -7.31 0.94 -1.09
N VAL A 73 -6.52 0.53 -0.10
CA VAL A 73 -5.22 1.18 0.20
C VAL A 73 -4.35 1.24 -1.06
N GLN A 74 -4.21 0.11 -1.74
CA GLN A 74 -3.32 0.00 -2.89
C GLN A 74 -3.85 0.80 -4.10
N MET A 75 -5.16 0.93 -4.26
CA MET A 75 -5.79 1.77 -5.27
C MET A 75 -5.41 3.24 -5.08
N TYR A 76 -5.52 3.78 -3.87
CA TYR A 76 -5.10 5.15 -3.58
C TYR A 76 -3.59 5.35 -3.74
N LEU A 77 -2.76 4.36 -3.41
CA LEU A 77 -1.32 4.43 -3.70
C LEU A 77 -1.02 4.53 -5.21
N TYR A 78 -1.81 3.87 -6.06
CA TYR A 78 -1.68 4.01 -7.51
C TYR A 78 -2.22 5.35 -8.01
N ASP A 79 -3.26 5.90 -7.40
CA ASP A 79 -3.70 7.27 -7.70
C ASP A 79 -2.63 8.30 -7.34
N ILE A 80 -1.86 8.11 -6.28
CA ILE A 80 -0.67 8.94 -5.99
C ILE A 80 0.35 8.85 -7.12
N MET A 81 0.61 7.64 -7.63
CA MET A 81 1.51 7.46 -8.77
C MET A 81 1.00 8.19 -10.02
N LEU A 82 -0.31 8.11 -10.30
CA LEU A 82 -0.94 8.85 -11.40
C LEU A 82 -0.81 10.37 -11.21
N CYS A 83 -1.08 10.88 -10.01
CA CYS A 83 -0.96 12.31 -9.70
C CYS A 83 0.45 12.84 -9.95
N LEU A 84 1.47 12.04 -9.60
CA LEU A 84 2.87 12.43 -9.69
C LEU A 84 3.54 12.02 -11.01
N GLY A 85 2.82 11.36 -11.92
CA GLY A 85 3.37 10.86 -13.18
C GLY A 85 4.40 9.73 -13.01
N ILE A 86 4.39 9.04 -11.88
CA ILE A 86 5.31 7.92 -11.61
C ILE A 86 4.89 6.74 -12.49
N THR A 87 5.83 6.23 -13.27
CA THR A 87 5.55 5.13 -14.20
C THR A 87 5.67 3.76 -13.52
N ALA A 88 5.03 2.75 -14.10
CA ALA A 88 5.18 1.37 -13.65
C ALA A 88 6.65 0.90 -13.73
N GLU A 89 7.39 1.34 -14.77
CA GLU A 89 8.80 1.02 -14.99
C GLU A 89 9.66 1.62 -13.87
N GLU A 90 9.53 2.93 -13.62
CA GLU A 90 10.25 3.65 -12.58
C GLU A 90 10.02 3.04 -11.19
N TYR A 91 8.76 2.78 -10.84
CA TYR A 91 8.44 2.14 -9.57
C TYR A 91 9.05 0.73 -9.47
N SER A 92 8.93 -0.07 -10.54
CA SER A 92 9.42 -1.46 -10.54
C SER A 92 10.93 -1.51 -10.39
N GLU A 93 11.67 -0.62 -11.06
CA GLU A 93 13.12 -0.51 -10.92
C GLU A 93 13.52 -0.18 -9.47
N VAL A 94 12.93 0.88 -8.90
CA VAL A 94 13.21 1.29 -7.51
C VAL A 94 12.85 0.19 -6.52
N HIS A 95 11.71 -0.47 -6.70
CA HIS A 95 11.26 -1.57 -5.85
C HIS A 95 12.20 -2.77 -5.94
N PHE A 96 12.61 -3.15 -7.15
CA PHE A 96 13.55 -4.25 -7.38
C PHE A 96 14.90 -3.99 -6.71
N LEU A 97 15.49 -2.80 -6.92
CA LEU A 97 16.76 -2.42 -6.30
C LEU A 97 16.64 -2.36 -4.76
N LYS A 98 15.50 -1.88 -4.24
CA LYS A 98 15.21 -1.90 -2.80
C LYS A 98 15.15 -3.33 -2.26
N HIS A 99 14.53 -4.25 -3.00
CA HIS A 99 14.47 -5.66 -2.65
C HIS A 99 15.87 -6.29 -2.61
N GLU A 100 16.70 -6.09 -3.65
CA GLU A 100 18.08 -6.58 -3.68
C GLU A 100 18.90 -6.06 -2.49
N LYS A 101 18.77 -4.77 -2.17
CA LYS A 101 19.41 -4.16 -1.01
C LYS A 101 18.95 -4.83 0.29
N ASN A 102 17.66 -5.05 0.47
CA ASN A 102 17.10 -5.68 1.66
C ASN A 102 17.52 -7.15 1.82
N MET A 103 17.70 -7.90 0.72
CA MET A 103 18.20 -9.27 0.75
C MET A 103 19.65 -9.38 1.24
N ARG A 104 20.45 -8.33 1.01
CA ARG A 104 21.85 -8.24 1.47
C ARG A 104 21.99 -7.59 2.85
N ARG A 105 20.88 -7.18 3.46
CA ARG A 105 20.85 -6.38 4.69
C ARG A 105 21.02 -7.25 5.93
N ASN A 106 21.97 -6.89 6.80
CA ASN A 106 22.08 -7.49 8.14
C ASN A 106 21.41 -6.57 9.17
N TYR A 107 20.12 -6.80 9.42
CA TYR A 107 19.31 -5.98 10.34
C TYR A 107 19.85 -5.93 11.77
N LYS A 108 20.51 -6.99 12.25
CA LYS A 108 21.08 -7.01 13.60
C LYS A 108 22.25 -6.04 13.66
N ARG A 109 23.19 -6.17 12.72
CA ARG A 109 24.41 -5.36 12.66
C ARG A 109 24.14 -3.87 12.45
N GLU A 110 23.17 -3.53 11.59
CA GLU A 110 22.85 -2.13 11.32
C GLU A 110 22.12 -1.45 12.49
N ASN A 111 21.38 -2.21 13.30
CA ASN A 111 20.61 -1.69 14.44
C ASN A 111 21.28 -1.98 15.79
N GLU A 112 22.55 -2.38 15.84
CA GLU A 112 23.31 -2.60 17.09
C GLU A 112 23.16 -1.40 18.06
N HIS A 113 23.22 -0.18 17.52
CA HIS A 113 23.02 1.06 18.27
C HIS A 113 21.60 1.26 18.86
N MET A 114 20.57 0.54 18.37
CA MET A 114 19.23 0.56 18.97
C MET A 114 19.08 -0.42 20.14
N PHE A 115 19.96 -1.43 20.24
CA PHE A 115 19.95 -2.44 21.30
C PHE A 115 20.93 -2.13 22.44
N ASP A 116 21.86 -1.20 22.26
CA ASP A 116 22.90 -0.84 23.24
C ASP A 116 22.47 0.13 24.36
N GLY A 117 21.16 0.37 24.57
CA GLY A 117 20.73 1.46 25.47
C GLY A 117 19.42 1.32 26.25
N LYS A 118 18.70 0.20 26.21
CA LYS A 118 17.50 0.02 27.05
C LYS A 118 17.48 -1.36 27.71
N PRO A 119 17.38 -1.45 29.05
CA PRO A 119 17.02 -2.69 29.70
C PRO A 119 15.62 -3.08 29.21
N THR A 120 15.47 -4.28 28.68
CA THR A 120 14.15 -4.90 28.54
C THR A 120 13.59 -5.12 29.94
N VAL A 121 12.53 -4.38 30.28
CA VAL A 121 11.64 -4.68 31.41
C VAL A 121 10.68 -5.78 30.97
#